data_AF-A0A423GK09-F1
#
_entry.id   AF-A0A423GK09-F1
#
_cell.length_a   1.000
_cell.length_b   1.000
_cell.length_c   1.000
_cell.angle_alpha   90.00
_cell.angle_beta   90.00
_cell.angle_gamma   90.00
#
_symmetry.space_group_name_H-M   'P 1'
#
loop_
_entity.id
_entity.type
_entity.pdbx_description
1 polymer ?
#
loop_
_entity_poly.entity_id
_entity_poly.type
_entity_poly.pdbx_seq_one_letter_code
_entity_poly.pdbx_strand_id
1 'polypeptide(L)' 'MNKPIQNSASWSDTLKTRKAHLNALLKTINAGAGKTSPIQTLTINAIKTEMAHIESQLNRRK' A
#
# COMPACT_ATOMS: atom_id res chain seq x y z
N MET A 1 -4.47 -27.69 24.79
CA MET A 1 -5.08 -26.35 24.62
C MET A 1 -4.53 -25.73 23.34
N ASN A 2 -5.35 -25.66 22.30
CA ASN A 2 -4.94 -25.03 21.03
C ASN A 2 -5.16 -23.53 21.18
N LYS A 3 -4.08 -22.75 21.30
CA LYS A 3 -4.17 -21.29 21.32
C LYS A 3 -4.79 -20.86 19.98
N PRO A 4 -5.90 -20.09 19.97
CA PRO A 4 -6.41 -19.54 18.72
C PRO A 4 -5.29 -18.69 18.11
N ILE A 5 -4.96 -18.94 16.85
CA ILE A 5 -4.00 -18.15 16.09
C ILE A 5 -4.53 -16.71 16.13
N GLN A 6 -3.87 -15.85 16.91
CA GLN A 6 -4.25 -14.45 17.01
C GLN A 6 -3.83 -13.73 15.74
N ASN A 7 -4.62 -13.93 14.69
CA ASN A 7 -4.63 -13.13 13.47
C ASN A 7 -5.23 -11.75 13.78
N SER A 8 -4.64 -11.06 14.76
CA SER A 8 -5.15 -9.84 15.39
C SER A 8 -4.44 -8.60 14.87
N ALA A 9 -3.95 -8.63 13.63
CA ALA A 9 -3.65 -7.38 12.95
C ALA A 9 -4.97 -6.60 12.88
N SER A 10 -5.05 -5.49 13.62
CA SER A 10 -6.22 -4.64 13.54
C SER A 10 -6.41 -4.23 12.08
N TRP A 11 -7.66 -4.04 11.65
CA TRP A 11 -7.92 -3.58 10.28
C TRP A 11 -7.11 -2.32 9.92
N SER A 12 -6.89 -1.44 10.91
CA SER A 12 -5.99 -0.28 10.79
C SER A 12 -4.53 -0.68 10.53
N ASP A 13 -4.01 -1.66 11.25
CA ASP A 13 -2.63 -2.15 11.06
C ASP A 13 -2.45 -2.89 9.73
N THR A 14 -3.46 -3.63 9.27
CA THR A 14 -3.46 -4.18 7.91
C THR A 14 -3.37 -3.07 6.85
N LEU A 15 -4.16 -2.02 6.99
CA LEU A 15 -4.15 -0.88 6.07
C LEU A 15 -2.82 -0.12 6.10
N LYS A 16 -2.24 0.13 7.28
CA LYS A 16 -0.91 0.74 7.42
C LYS A 16 0.18 -0.11 6.76
N THR A 17 0.14 -1.43 6.98
CA THR A 17 1.10 -2.37 6.38
C THR A 17 0.98 -2.35 4.85
N ARG A 18 -0.24 -2.41 4.31
CA ARG A 18 -0.50 -2.32 2.87
C ARG A 18 0.03 -1.00 2.29
N LYS A 19 -0.20 0.13 2.97
CA LYS A 19 0.33 1.44 2.56
C LYS A 19 1.87 1.46 2.54
N ALA A 20 2.52 0.86 3.54
CA ALA A 20 3.98 0.77 3.59
C ALA A 20 4.54 -0.06 2.43
N HIS A 21 3.90 -1.18 2.09
CA HIS A 21 4.28 -2.02 0.96
C HIS A 21 4.14 -1.27 -0.37
N LEU A 22 3.03 -0.55 -0.58
CA LEU A 22 2.81 0.27 -1.77
C LEU A 22 3.87 1.35 -1.94
N ASN A 23 4.30 1.98 -0.84
CA ASN A 23 5.38 2.97 -0.86
C ASN A 23 6.73 2.35 -1.24
N ALA A 24 7.02 1.14 -0.75
CA ALA A 24 8.23 0.40 -1.15
C ALA A 24 8.21 0.08 -2.66
N LEU A 25 7.08 -0.41 -3.18
CA LEU A 25 6.91 -0.67 -4.61
C LEU A 25 7.12 0.59 -5.46
N LEU A 26 6.56 1.73 -5.03
CA LEU A 26 6.74 3.01 -5.72
C LEU A 26 8.22 3.40 -5.79
N LYS A 27 8.97 3.23 -4.69
CA LYS A 27 10.42 3.49 -4.67
C LYS A 27 11.18 2.57 -5.61
N THR A 28 10.82 1.28 -5.68
CA THR A 28 11.43 0.32 -6.61
C THR A 28 11.17 0.71 -8.06
N ILE A 29 9.95 1.12 -8.40
CA ILE A 29 9.61 1.55 -9.76
C ILE A 29 10.39 2.83 -10.13
N ASN A 30 10.49 3.78 -9.21
CA ASN A 30 11.22 5.03 -9.43
C ASN A 30 12.75 4.88 -9.42
N ALA A 31 13.27 3.79 -8.86
CA ALA A 31 14.71 3.50 -8.86
C ALA A 31 15.22 2.99 -10.22
N GLY A 32 14.33 2.64 -11.15
CA GLY A 32 14.70 2.26 -12.51
C GLY A 32 15.34 3.43 -13.27
N ALA A 33 16.59 3.26 -13.68
CA ALA A 33 17.28 4.25 -14.51
C ALA A 33 16.70 4.24 -15.94
N GLY A 34 15.98 5.29 -16.31
CA GLY A 34 15.41 5.46 -17.65
C GLY A 34 14.17 6.35 -17.69
N LYS A 35 13.61 6.55 -18.88
CA LYS A 35 12.31 7.19 -19.03
C LYS A 35 11.24 6.25 -18.48
N THR A 36 10.32 6.79 -17.67
CA THR A 36 9.16 6.03 -17.20
C THR A 36 8.34 5.57 -18.40
N SER A 37 8.20 4.25 -18.56
CA SER A 37 7.35 3.69 -19.60
C SER A 37 5.88 4.05 -19.35
N PRO A 38 5.02 4.00 -20.39
CA PRO A 38 3.57 4.20 -20.21
C PRO A 38 2.98 3.25 -19.15
N ILE A 39 3.46 1.99 -19.12
CA ILE A 39 3.03 1.00 -18.13
C ILE A 39 3.48 1.39 -16.72
N GLN A 40 4.72 1.87 -16.56
CA GLN A 40 5.21 2.37 -15.26
C GLN A 40 4.40 3.58 -14.80
N THR A 41 4.04 4.48 -15.70
CA THR A 41 3.20 5.65 -15.40
C THR A 41 1.82 5.25 -14.91
N LEU A 42 1.16 4.31 -15.61
CA LEU A 42 -0.13 3.76 -15.19
C LEU A 42 -0.03 3.06 -13.82
N THR A 43 1.04 2.30 -13.61
CA THR A 43 1.31 1.60 -12.34
C THR A 43 1.51 2.57 -11.19
N ILE A 44 2.30 3.64 -11.38
CA ILE A 44 2.52 4.70 -10.40
C ILE A 44 1.20 5.38 -10.03
N ASN A 45 0.37 5.70 -11.03
CA ASN A 45 -0.93 6.32 -10.78
C ASN A 45 -1.87 5.40 -10.00
N ALA A 46 -1.95 4.13 -10.36
CA ALA A 46 -2.76 3.14 -9.63
C ALA A 46 -2.30 3.01 -8.16
N ILE A 47 -0.98 2.95 -7.91
CA ILE A 47 -0.41 2.89 -6.56
C ILE A 47 -0.78 4.14 -5.75
N LYS A 48 -0.67 5.33 -6.34
CA LYS A 48 -1.03 6.59 -5.68
C LYS A 48 -2.52 6.64 -5.34
N THR A 49 -3.40 6.23 -6.25
CA THR A 49 -4.84 6.18 -6.02
C THR A 49 -5.19 5.21 -4.89
N GLU A 50 -4.57 4.02 -4.87
CA GLU A 50 -4.78 3.04 -3.81
C GLU A 50 -4.29 3.55 -2.45
N MET A 51 -3.15 4.25 -2.40
CA MET A 51 -2.68 4.89 -1.16
C MET A 51 -3.66 5.94 -0.64
N ALA A 52 -4.20 6.79 -1.52
CA ALA A 52 -5.22 7.79 -1.14
C ALA A 52 -6.53 7.15 -0.67
N HIS A 53 -6.91 6.03 -1.29
CA HIS A 53 -8.08 5.25 -0.87
C HIS A 53 -7.87 4.65 0.54
N ILE A 54 -6.70 4.07 0.81
CA ILE A 54 -6.33 3.56 2.15
C ILE A 54 -6.35 4.69 3.19
N GLU A 55 -5.82 5.87 2.87
CA GLU A 55 -5.89 7.04 3.76
C GLU A 55 -7.32 7.46 4.06
N SER A 56 -8.20 7.47 3.05
CA SER A 56 -9.62 7.75 3.25
C SER A 56 -10.28 6.74 4.18
N GLN A 57 -9.97 5.44 4.03
CA GLN A 57 -10.49 4.39 4.92
C GLN A 57 -10.02 4.58 6.36
N LEU A 58 -8.74 4.88 6.57
CA LEU A 58 -8.17 5.14 7.90
C LEU A 58 -8.81 6.37 8.56
N ASN A 59 -9.08 7.43 7.79
CA ASN A 59 -9.69 8.66 8.30
C ASN A 59 -11.19 8.52 8.57
N ARG A 60 -11.92 7.70 7.79
CA ARG A 60 -13.36 7.45 7.99
C ARG A 60 -13.69 6.65 9.25
N ARG A 61 -12.73 5.89 9.80
CA ARG A 61 -12.92 5.08 11.01
C ARG A 61 -12.04 5.55 12.19
N LYS A 62 -11.55 6.79 12.13
CA LYS A 62 -10.81 7.44 13.22
C LYS A 62 -11.74 8.03 14.25
#